data_AF-A0A937Q541-F1
#
_entry.id   AF-A0A937Q541-F1
#
_cell.length_a   1.000
_cell.length_b   1.000
_cell.length_c   1.000
_cell.angle_alpha   90.00
_cell.angle_beta   90.00
_cell.angle_gamma   90.00
#
_symmetry.space_group_name_H-M   'P 1'
#
loop_
_entity.id
_entity.type
_entity.pdbx_description
1 polymer ?
#
loop_
_entity_poly.entity_id
_entity_poly.type
_entity_poly.pdbx_seq_one_letter_code
_entity_poly.pdbx_strand_id
1 'polypeptide(L)'
;VESMEFDIRIVPKDITSHIWSADVSDTKVKAGEKIGIDVVIESVRTQKKKYRVDIEIPKDLNPGRYDLTLCGSRDYEQFLLKAVPYRFIGETLPDLIDALRDTLQVKRDKLYCYLVLPSGGITLEKAELPYLPATKMLIFQSSTRPMKTQLYPHWIEKNLQTGTVVINKKTIRITVEK
;
A
#
# COMPACT_ATOMS: atom_id res chain seq x y z
N VAL A 1 -28.58 -19.12 -9.16
CA VAL A 1 -28.70 -18.49 -7.82
C VAL A 1 -30.11 -17.96 -7.75
N GLU A 2 -30.98 -18.57 -6.92
CA GLU A 2 -32.43 -18.31 -6.95
C GLU A 2 -32.89 -17.19 -6.01
N SER A 3 -32.15 -16.85 -4.95
CA SER A 3 -32.27 -15.56 -4.26
C SER A 3 -31.10 -15.39 -3.28
N MET A 4 -30.82 -14.16 -2.88
CA MET A 4 -29.96 -13.84 -1.74
C MET A 4 -30.74 -12.88 -0.84
N GLU A 5 -31.08 -13.32 0.37
CA GLU A 5 -31.64 -12.46 1.41
C GLU A 5 -30.52 -11.84 2.23
N PHE A 6 -30.58 -10.52 2.43
CA PHE A 6 -29.66 -9.77 3.26
C PHE A 6 -30.44 -9.02 4.34
N ASP A 7 -30.06 -9.21 5.59
CA ASP A 7 -30.51 -8.37 6.72
C ASP A 7 -29.46 -7.27 6.95
N ILE A 8 -29.86 -6.01 6.82
CA ILE A 8 -29.00 -4.85 7.01
C ILE A 8 -29.54 -4.02 8.16
N ARG A 9 -28.77 -3.93 9.25
CA ARG A 9 -29.06 -3.06 10.41
C ARG A 9 -28.16 -1.83 10.42
N ILE A 10 -28.75 -0.64 10.30
CA ILE A 10 -28.04 0.64 10.37
C ILE A 10 -28.11 1.18 11.80
N VAL A 11 -26.97 1.50 12.40
CA VAL A 11 -26.86 2.10 13.74
C VAL A 11 -26.14 3.46 13.68
N PRO A 12 -26.54 4.46 14.49
CA PRO A 12 -25.92 5.79 14.48
C PRO A 12 -24.59 5.82 15.23
N LYS A 13 -23.60 5.07 14.73
CA LYS A 13 -22.23 5.00 15.27
C LYS A 13 -21.25 5.64 14.28
N ASP A 14 -20.61 6.73 14.70
CA ASP A 14 -19.51 7.31 13.94
C ASP A 14 -18.18 6.67 14.37
N ILE A 15 -17.58 5.91 13.47
CA ILE A 15 -16.26 5.28 13.64
C ILE A 15 -15.19 5.99 12.82
N THR A 16 -15.46 7.20 12.34
CA THR A 16 -14.52 7.99 11.54
C THR A 16 -13.38 8.51 12.40
N SER A 17 -12.18 8.55 11.83
CA SER A 17 -10.98 9.12 12.45
C SER A 17 -10.06 9.74 11.41
N HIS A 18 -9.14 10.58 11.87
CA HIS A 18 -8.11 11.19 11.04
C HIS A 18 -6.76 11.10 11.73
N ILE A 19 -5.70 11.04 10.93
CA ILE A 19 -4.32 11.18 11.39
C ILE A 19 -4.14 12.62 11.85
N TRP A 20 -3.94 12.81 13.15
CA TRP A 20 -3.66 14.10 13.78
C TRP A 20 -2.19 14.47 13.64
N SER A 21 -1.30 13.54 14.00
CA SER A 21 0.14 13.68 13.77
C SER A 21 0.75 12.33 13.40
N ALA A 22 1.86 12.39 12.69
CA ALA A 22 2.71 11.24 12.42
C ALA A 22 4.15 11.72 12.46
N ASP A 23 4.90 11.16 13.38
CA ASP A 23 6.25 11.58 13.72
C ASP A 23 7.17 10.36 13.55
N VAL A 24 8.26 10.53 12.80
CA VAL A 24 9.28 9.49 12.62
C VAL A 24 10.39 9.70 13.64
N SER A 25 10.93 8.60 14.18
CA SER A 25 12.05 8.65 15.13
C SER A 25 13.26 9.36 14.52
N ASP A 26 13.57 9.03 13.27
CA ASP A 26 14.63 9.66 12.48
C ASP A 26 14.19 9.80 11.02
N THR A 27 14.51 10.96 10.44
CA THR A 27 14.31 11.21 9.00
C THR A 27 15.50 10.76 8.16
N LYS A 28 16.63 10.44 8.81
CA LYS A 28 17.88 9.96 8.20
C LYS A 28 18.19 8.59 8.78
N VAL A 29 18.28 7.59 7.91
CA VAL A 29 18.26 6.18 8.29
C VAL A 29 19.18 5.40 7.37
N LYS A 30 19.80 4.32 7.85
CA LYS A 30 20.65 3.47 7.01
C LYS A 30 19.86 2.30 6.44
N ALA A 31 20.33 1.79 5.31
CA ALA A 31 19.80 0.55 4.75
C ALA A 31 19.90 -0.59 5.79
N GLY A 32 18.82 -1.32 6.03
CA GLY A 32 18.72 -2.36 7.06
C GLY A 32 18.25 -1.90 8.44
N GLU A 33 18.11 -0.59 8.69
CA GLU A 33 17.59 -0.08 9.95
C GLU A 33 16.06 -0.11 10.00
N LYS A 34 15.51 -0.02 11.22
CA LYS A 34 14.07 0.11 11.44
C LYS A 34 13.71 1.56 11.69
N ILE A 35 12.68 2.06 11.01
CA ILE A 35 12.10 3.38 11.27
C ILE A 35 10.87 3.17 12.15
N GLY A 36 10.89 3.77 13.34
CA GLY A 36 9.72 3.84 14.18
C GLY A 36 8.90 5.08 13.85
N ILE A 37 7.60 4.89 13.65
CA ILE A 37 6.64 5.95 13.38
C ILE A 37 5.61 5.98 14.50
N ASP A 38 5.56 7.10 15.22
CA ASP A 38 4.52 7.39 16.20
C ASP A 38 3.38 8.14 15.52
N VAL A 39 2.18 7.57 15.59
CA VAL A 39 0.98 8.11 14.93
C VAL A 39 -0.07 8.41 15.97
N VAL A 40 -0.59 9.63 15.93
CA VAL A 40 -1.75 10.03 16.72
C VAL A 40 -2.96 10.04 15.82
N ILE A 41 -3.96 9.24 16.17
CA ILE A 41 -5.25 9.18 15.48
C ILE A 41 -6.30 9.83 16.37
N GLU A 42 -7.00 10.80 15.82
CA GLU A 42 -8.13 11.48 16.48
C GLU A 42 -9.44 11.02 15.86
N SER A 43 -10.38 10.62 16.71
CA SER A 43 -11.75 10.33 16.31
C SER A 43 -12.65 11.49 16.76
N VAL A 44 -13.70 11.77 15.98
CA VAL A 44 -14.65 12.86 16.29
C VAL A 44 -15.28 12.71 17.68
N ARG A 45 -15.42 11.46 18.17
CA ARG A 45 -16.03 11.15 19.48
C ARG A 45 -15.10 10.42 20.43
N THR A 46 -13.97 9.91 19.96
CA THR A 46 -13.03 9.12 20.77
C THR A 46 -11.76 9.93 20.98
N GLN A 47 -11.27 10.01 22.21
CA GLN A 47 -10.00 10.67 22.54
C GLN A 47 -8.86 10.20 21.62
N LYS A 48 -7.84 11.06 21.48
CA LYS A 48 -6.63 10.80 20.70
C LYS A 48 -5.99 9.48 21.14
N LYS A 49 -5.78 8.57 20.20
CA LYS A 49 -5.07 7.30 20.41
C LYS A 49 -3.70 7.36 19.77
N LYS A 50 -2.69 6.89 20.49
CA LYS A 50 -1.32 6.77 19.99
C LYS A 50 -1.06 5.34 19.51
N TYR A 51 -0.43 5.22 18.36
CA TYR A 51 0.00 3.97 17.77
C TYR A 51 1.48 4.09 17.39
N ARG A 52 2.19 2.97 17.41
CA ARG A 52 3.56 2.90 16.89
C ARG A 52 3.66 1.83 15.81
N VAL A 53 4.27 2.18 14.69
CA VAL A 53 4.59 1.29 13.57
C VAL A 53 6.09 1.24 13.44
N ASP A 54 6.66 0.05 13.25
CA ASP A 54 8.05 -0.08 12.84
C ASP A 54 8.12 -0.66 11.42
N ILE A 55 8.83 0.02 10.52
CA ILE A 55 9.09 -0.44 9.16
C ILE A 55 10.58 -0.75 9.00
N GLU A 56 10.91 -1.89 8.41
CA GLU A 56 12.31 -2.28 8.17
C GLU A 56 12.72 -1.80 6.77
N ILE A 57 13.82 -1.07 6.70
CA ILE A 57 14.40 -0.63 5.43
C ILE A 57 15.21 -1.79 4.84
N PRO A 58 15.05 -2.14 3.56
CA PRO A 58 15.85 -3.16 2.92
C PRO A 58 17.35 -2.81 2.99
N LYS A 59 18.20 -3.82 3.18
CA LYS A 59 19.66 -3.66 3.26
C LYS A 59 20.29 -3.29 1.91
N ASP A 60 19.59 -3.59 0.84
CA ASP A 60 19.95 -3.37 -0.56
C ASP A 60 19.38 -2.06 -1.13
N LEU A 61 18.72 -1.24 -0.30
CA LEU A 61 18.14 0.02 -0.76
C LEU A 61 19.24 1.06 -1.02
N ASN A 62 19.26 1.60 -2.24
CA ASN A 62 20.20 2.64 -2.61
C ASN A 62 20.00 3.91 -1.78
N PRO A 63 21.07 4.65 -1.42
CA PRO A 63 20.95 5.94 -0.77
C PRO A 63 20.10 6.91 -1.60
N GLY A 64 19.19 7.63 -0.95
CA GLY A 64 18.23 8.48 -1.67
C GLY A 64 17.09 8.98 -0.79
N ARG A 65 16.18 9.75 -1.40
CA ARG A 65 14.96 10.22 -0.74
C ARG A 65 13.81 9.30 -1.08
N TYR A 66 13.05 8.90 -0.07
CA TYR A 66 11.91 8.00 -0.20
C TYR A 66 10.69 8.56 0.52
N ASP A 67 9.51 8.30 -0.04
CA ASP A 67 8.23 8.72 0.52
C ASP A 67 7.62 7.58 1.35
N LEU A 68 7.56 7.79 2.65
CA LEU A 68 6.83 6.95 3.60
C LEU A 68 5.43 7.52 3.78
N THR A 69 4.40 6.76 3.44
CA THR A 69 3.01 7.22 3.51
C THR A 69 2.23 6.41 4.54
N LEU A 70 1.50 7.13 5.39
CA LEU A 70 0.50 6.59 6.30
C LEU A 70 -0.88 7.00 5.82
N CYS A 71 -1.80 6.07 5.70
CA CYS A 71 -3.12 6.36 5.16
C CYS A 71 -4.19 5.38 5.65
N GLY A 72 -5.45 5.80 5.53
CA GLY A 72 -6.58 4.91 5.66
C GLY A 72 -6.81 4.03 4.44
N SER A 73 -7.78 3.13 4.54
CA SER A 73 -8.08 2.14 3.50
C SER A 73 -8.39 2.76 2.14
N ARG A 74 -9.12 3.88 2.10
CA ARG A 74 -9.50 4.53 0.83
C ARG A 74 -8.31 5.03 0.03
N ASP A 75 -7.38 5.73 0.68
CA ASP A 75 -6.15 6.21 0.05
C ASP A 75 -5.23 5.03 -0.32
N TYR A 76 -5.24 3.96 0.48
CA TYR A 76 -4.49 2.73 0.20
C TYR A 76 -5.04 1.99 -1.04
N GLU A 77 -6.35 1.82 -1.15
CA GLU A 77 -7.01 1.27 -2.35
C GLU A 77 -6.66 2.10 -3.59
N GLN A 78 -6.69 3.43 -3.50
CA GLN A 78 -6.29 4.31 -4.59
C GLN A 78 -4.81 4.15 -4.98
N PHE A 79 -3.93 3.87 -4.01
CA PHE A 79 -2.54 3.54 -4.29
C PHE A 79 -2.44 2.22 -5.03
N LEU A 80 -3.11 1.16 -4.56
CA LEU A 80 -3.09 -0.16 -5.20
C LEU A 80 -3.65 -0.13 -6.63
N LEU A 81 -4.76 0.58 -6.86
CA LEU A 81 -5.32 0.75 -8.20
C LEU A 81 -4.37 1.46 -9.18
N LYS A 82 -3.43 2.26 -8.68
CA LYS A 82 -2.41 2.94 -9.50
C LYS A 82 -1.15 2.10 -9.67
N ALA A 83 -0.71 1.43 -8.61
CA ALA A 83 0.51 0.64 -8.62
C ALA A 83 0.32 -0.68 -9.38
N VAL A 84 -0.74 -1.42 -9.06
CA VAL A 84 -1.01 -2.77 -9.59
C VAL A 84 -2.42 -2.89 -10.15
N PRO A 85 -2.79 -2.08 -11.17
CA PRO A 85 -4.15 -2.06 -11.72
C PRO A 85 -4.62 -3.43 -12.23
N TYR A 86 -3.71 -4.25 -12.75
CA TYR A 86 -3.98 -5.58 -13.30
C TYR A 86 -4.55 -6.57 -12.27
N ARG A 87 -4.32 -6.35 -10.96
CA ARG A 87 -4.92 -7.17 -9.89
C ARG A 87 -6.41 -6.94 -9.71
N PHE A 88 -6.93 -5.82 -10.19
CA PHE A 88 -8.34 -5.44 -10.06
C PHE A 88 -9.13 -5.62 -11.37
N ILE A 89 -8.53 -6.24 -12.39
CA ILE A 89 -9.17 -6.46 -13.69
C ILE A 89 -9.39 -7.97 -13.91
N GLY A 90 -10.66 -8.37 -13.92
CA GLY A 90 -11.09 -9.72 -14.25
C GLY A 90 -11.40 -9.86 -15.73
N GLU A 91 -10.63 -10.67 -16.47
CA GLU A 91 -10.93 -11.01 -17.87
C GLU A 91 -11.70 -12.33 -17.97
N THR A 92 -11.48 -13.24 -17.01
CA THR A 92 -12.19 -14.51 -16.86
C THR A 92 -12.94 -14.59 -15.53
N LEU A 93 -13.85 -15.55 -15.39
CA LEU A 93 -14.58 -15.75 -14.13
C LEU A 93 -13.66 -16.05 -12.93
N PRO A 94 -12.62 -16.90 -13.03
CA PRO A 94 -11.61 -17.03 -11.99
C PRO A 94 -10.93 -15.70 -11.63
N ASP A 95 -10.54 -14.92 -12.64
CA ASP A 95 -9.91 -13.61 -12.39
C ASP A 95 -10.84 -12.64 -11.66
N LEU A 96 -12.15 -12.72 -11.91
CA LEU A 96 -13.14 -11.90 -11.21
C LEU A 96 -13.18 -12.24 -9.72
N ILE A 97 -13.08 -13.53 -9.38
CA ILE A 97 -13.03 -13.99 -7.98
C ILE A 97 -11.76 -13.48 -7.30
N ASP A 98 -10.63 -13.52 -7.99
CA ASP A 98 -9.35 -13.03 -7.46
C ASP A 98 -9.38 -11.51 -7.28
N ALA A 99 -9.88 -10.75 -8.27
CA ALA A 99 -10.05 -9.31 -8.16
C ALA A 99 -11.00 -8.90 -7.02
N LEU A 100 -12.09 -9.66 -6.82
CA LEU A 100 -12.99 -9.45 -5.69
C LEU A 100 -12.30 -9.74 -4.36
N ARG A 101 -11.51 -10.81 -4.29
CA ARG A 101 -10.74 -11.15 -3.09
C ARG A 101 -9.75 -10.05 -2.73
N ASP A 102 -8.99 -9.57 -3.71
CA ASP A 102 -8.02 -8.49 -3.51
C ASP A 102 -8.68 -7.20 -3.02
N THR A 103 -9.87 -6.90 -3.55
CA THR A 103 -10.68 -5.76 -3.07
C THR A 103 -11.11 -5.95 -1.60
N LEU A 104 -11.52 -7.16 -1.22
CA LEU A 104 -11.98 -7.46 0.13
C LEU A 104 -10.85 -7.58 1.17
N GLN A 105 -9.60 -7.77 0.74
CA GLN A 105 -8.44 -7.81 1.64
C GLN A 105 -8.14 -6.45 2.26
N VAL A 106 -8.51 -5.34 1.60
CA VAL A 106 -8.29 -4.00 2.13
C VAL A 106 -9.34 -3.68 3.20
N LYS A 107 -9.00 -3.97 4.45
CA LYS A 107 -9.86 -3.69 5.60
C LYS A 107 -9.92 -2.20 5.92
N ARG A 108 -11.13 -1.70 6.20
CA ARG A 108 -11.44 -0.28 6.46
C ARG A 108 -11.04 0.23 7.84
N ASP A 109 -10.88 -0.69 8.79
CA ASP A 109 -10.57 -0.43 10.20
C ASP A 109 -9.06 -0.54 10.50
N LYS A 110 -8.24 -0.38 9.45
CA LYS A 110 -6.78 -0.42 9.52
C LYS A 110 -6.15 0.88 9.04
N LEU A 111 -5.04 1.22 9.67
CA LEU A 111 -4.07 2.19 9.16
C LEU A 111 -3.02 1.43 8.36
N TYR A 112 -2.77 1.87 7.14
CA TYR A 112 -1.72 1.36 6.27
C TYR A 112 -0.53 2.30 6.31
N CYS A 113 0.66 1.73 6.42
CA CYS A 113 1.93 2.42 6.32
C CYS A 113 2.73 1.74 5.22
N TYR A 114 3.10 2.47 4.18
CA TYR A 114 3.89 1.92 3.09
C TYR A 114 5.03 2.84 2.66
N LEU A 115 6.13 2.22 2.24
CA LEU A 115 7.31 2.87 1.68
C LEU A 115 7.45 2.48 0.21
N VAL A 116 7.39 3.46 -0.69
CA VAL A 116 7.58 3.22 -2.12
C VAL A 116 9.07 3.10 -2.42
N LEU A 117 9.46 1.99 -3.04
CA LEU A 117 10.82 1.72 -3.47
C LEU A 117 10.97 2.01 -4.98
N PRO A 118 12.20 2.17 -5.50
CA PRO A 118 12.42 2.32 -6.92
C PRO A 118 11.86 1.10 -7.65
N SER A 119 11.12 1.31 -8.73
CA SER A 119 10.60 0.21 -9.55
C SER A 119 11.74 -0.56 -10.20
N GLY A 120 11.57 -1.87 -10.27
CA GLY A 120 12.56 -2.83 -10.77
C GLY A 120 11.84 -4.04 -11.33
N GLY A 121 12.46 -4.77 -12.26
CA GLY A 121 11.79 -5.86 -12.95
C GLY A 121 10.63 -5.40 -13.86
N ILE A 122 9.85 -6.37 -14.35
CA ILE A 122 8.72 -6.10 -15.26
C ILE A 122 7.48 -6.88 -14.85
N THR A 123 6.32 -6.32 -15.16
CA THR A 123 5.06 -7.05 -15.25
C THR A 123 4.73 -7.25 -16.73
N LEU A 124 4.48 -8.49 -17.12
CA LEU A 124 3.99 -8.88 -18.44
C LEU A 124 2.53 -9.33 -18.28
N GLU A 125 1.59 -8.51 -18.73
CA GLU A 125 0.15 -8.72 -18.47
C GLU A 125 -0.16 -8.82 -16.96
N LYS A 126 -0.24 -10.04 -16.41
CA LYS A 126 -0.42 -10.33 -14.99
C LYS A 126 0.77 -11.05 -14.34
N ALA A 127 1.77 -11.46 -15.13
CA ALA A 127 2.94 -12.16 -14.64
C ALA A 127 3.98 -11.15 -14.08
N GLU A 128 4.26 -11.25 -12.79
CA GLU A 128 5.20 -10.39 -12.07
C GLU A 128 6.60 -11.00 -12.08
N LEU A 129 7.59 -10.27 -12.63
CA LEU A 129 9.00 -10.67 -12.67
C LEU A 129 9.86 -9.64 -11.91
N PRO A 130 9.77 -9.60 -10.57
CA PRO A 130 10.41 -8.58 -9.73
C PRO A 130 11.94 -8.57 -9.80
N TYR A 131 12.58 -9.74 -9.94
CA TYR A 131 14.04 -9.89 -9.90
C TYR A 131 14.67 -9.96 -11.30
N LEU A 132 13.97 -9.52 -12.35
CA LEU A 132 14.50 -9.62 -13.70
C LEU A 132 15.65 -8.61 -13.90
N PRO A 133 16.87 -9.06 -14.28
CA PRO A 133 17.98 -8.15 -14.52
C PRO A 133 17.68 -7.17 -15.67
N ALA A 134 18.17 -5.94 -15.56
CA ALA A 134 17.93 -4.86 -16.54
C ALA A 134 18.21 -5.27 -17.99
N THR A 135 19.28 -6.03 -18.25
CA THR A 135 19.63 -6.50 -19.59
C THR A 135 18.57 -7.42 -20.21
N LYS A 136 17.88 -8.23 -19.38
CA LYS A 136 16.78 -9.07 -19.83
C LYS A 136 15.47 -8.30 -19.95
N MET A 137 15.27 -7.24 -19.16
CA MET A 137 14.10 -6.36 -19.27
C MET A 137 14.02 -5.66 -20.64
N LEU A 138 15.16 -5.22 -21.19
CA LEU A 138 15.23 -4.58 -22.51
C LEU A 138 14.67 -5.46 -23.65
N ILE A 139 14.80 -6.78 -23.53
CA ILE A 139 14.29 -7.74 -24.51
C ILE A 139 12.75 -7.76 -24.53
N PHE A 140 12.11 -7.53 -23.38
CA PHE A 140 10.65 -7.53 -23.25
C PHE A 140 10.03 -6.16 -23.57
N GLN A 141 10.79 -5.07 -23.40
CA GLN A 141 10.34 -3.70 -23.69
C GLN A 141 10.46 -3.31 -25.18
N SER A 142 10.89 -4.22 -26.07
CA SER A 142 11.01 -3.94 -27.50
C SER A 142 9.64 -3.62 -28.13
N SER A 143 9.55 -2.52 -28.88
CA SER A 143 8.33 -1.97 -29.49
C SER A 143 7.62 -2.87 -30.52
N THR A 144 8.21 -4.00 -30.89
CA THR A 144 7.66 -4.95 -31.87
C THR A 144 6.77 -6.03 -31.26
N ARG A 145 6.58 -6.06 -29.93
CA ARG A 145 5.71 -7.03 -29.26
C ARG A 145 4.31 -6.48 -28.98
N PRO A 146 3.25 -7.29 -29.17
CA PRO A 146 1.88 -6.88 -28.87
C PRO A 146 1.53 -6.87 -27.36
N MET A 147 2.42 -7.36 -26.49
CA MET A 147 2.15 -7.51 -25.06
C MET A 147 2.45 -6.22 -24.28
N LYS A 148 1.54 -5.83 -23.38
CA LYS A 148 1.72 -4.68 -22.48
C LYS A 148 2.76 -5.01 -21.41
N THR A 149 3.88 -4.29 -21.43
CA THR A 149 4.92 -4.38 -20.39
C THR A 149 4.89 -3.14 -19.52
N GLN A 150 4.97 -3.32 -18.20
CA GLN A 150 5.09 -2.25 -17.22
C GLN A 150 6.25 -2.55 -16.27
N LEU A 151 6.85 -1.52 -15.67
CA LEU A 151 7.82 -1.73 -14.59
C LEU A 151 7.09 -2.27 -13.37
N TYR A 152 7.67 -3.27 -12.71
CA TYR A 152 7.06 -3.82 -11.51
C TYR A 152 7.26 -2.83 -10.34
N PRO A 153 6.18 -2.35 -9.71
CA PRO A 153 6.28 -1.47 -8.55
C PRO A 153 6.74 -2.26 -7.32
N HIS A 154 7.67 -1.69 -6.56
CA HIS A 154 8.09 -2.24 -5.28
C HIS A 154 7.65 -1.31 -4.15
N TRP A 155 7.02 -1.88 -3.12
CA TRP A 155 6.78 -1.17 -1.87
C TRP A 155 6.87 -2.16 -0.71
N ILE A 156 7.08 -1.62 0.48
CA ILE A 156 7.00 -2.36 1.74
C ILE A 156 5.81 -1.81 2.48
N GLU A 157 5.03 -2.68 3.09
CA GLU A 157 3.85 -2.28 3.86
C GLU A 157 3.85 -2.87 5.27
N LYS A 158 3.24 -2.12 6.18
CA LYS A 158 2.77 -2.55 7.49
C LYS A 158 1.36 -2.04 7.68
N ASN A 159 0.55 -2.84 8.36
CA ASN A 159 -0.81 -2.44 8.71
C ASN A 159 -1.03 -2.56 10.21
N LEU A 160 -1.81 -1.64 10.76
CA LEU A 160 -2.21 -1.62 12.16
C LEU A 160 -3.73 -1.62 12.27
N GLN A 161 -4.25 -2.36 13.23
CA GLN A 161 -5.66 -2.33 13.58
C GLN A 161 -5.94 -1.08 14.43
N THR A 162 -6.80 -0.19 13.94
CA THR A 162 -7.21 1.04 14.66
C THR A 162 -8.60 0.91 15.28
N GLY A 163 -9.43 0.02 14.72
CA GLY A 163 -10.84 -0.13 15.11
C GLY A 163 -11.72 1.04 14.70
N THR A 164 -11.17 1.99 13.92
CA THR A 164 -11.84 3.16 13.36
C THR A 164 -11.41 3.35 11.91
N VAL A 165 -12.27 4.00 11.12
CA VAL A 165 -11.99 4.26 9.70
C VAL A 165 -11.22 5.57 9.57
N VAL A 166 -9.94 5.45 9.22
CA VAL A 166 -9.08 6.62 8.96
C VAL A 166 -9.39 7.16 7.55
N ILE A 167 -9.64 8.46 7.42
CA ILE A 167 -10.11 9.05 6.15
C ILE A 167 -9.08 9.90 5.40
N ASN A 168 -7.92 10.15 6.00
CA ASN A 168 -6.86 10.96 5.42
C ASN A 168 -5.55 10.18 5.27
N LYS A 169 -4.56 10.86 4.70
CA LYS A 169 -3.18 10.39 4.59
C LYS A 169 -2.17 11.42 5.04
N LYS A 170 -0.98 10.95 5.39
CA LYS A 170 0.20 11.75 5.72
C LYS A 170 1.41 11.11 5.06
N THR A 171 2.17 11.90 4.31
CA THR A 171 3.44 11.46 3.70
C THR A 171 4.61 12.15 4.38
N ILE A 172 5.63 11.37 4.72
CA ILE A 172 6.86 11.79 5.38
C ILE A 172 8.02 11.40 4.45
N ARG A 173 8.89 12.36 4.15
CA ARG A 173 10.11 12.10 3.38
C ARG A 173 11.20 11.62 4.30
N ILE A 174 11.75 10.46 4.01
CA ILE A 174 12.95 9.92 4.67
C ILE A 174 14.13 9.95 3.70
N THR A 175 15.34 10.05 4.25
CA THR A 175 16.59 9.98 3.51
C THR A 175 17.35 8.74 3.95
N VAL A 176 17.60 7.84 3.01
CA VAL A 176 18.46 6.68 3.25
C VAL A 176 19.89 7.07 2.99
N GLU A 177 20.72 6.94 4.01
CA GLU A 177 22.16 7.20 3.97
C GLU A 177 22.93 5.87 3.82
N LYS A 178 24.22 6.00 3.49
CA LYS A 178 25.13 4.87 3.29
C LYS A 178 25.68 4.34 4.62
#